data_AF-A0A929CMV8-F1
#
_entry.id   AF-A0A929CMV8-F1
#
_cell.length_a   1.000
_cell.length_b   1.000
_cell.length_c   1.000
_cell.angle_alpha   90.00
_cell.angle_beta   90.00
_cell.angle_gamma   90.00
#
_symmetry.space_group_name_H-M   'P 1'
#
loop_
_entity.id
_entity.type
_entity.pdbx_description
1 polymer ?
#
loop_
_entity_poly.entity_id
_entity_poly.type
_entity_poly.pdbx_seq_one_letter_code
_entity_poly.pdbx_strand_id
1 'polypeptide(L)' 'FYTSDNDANSVLPQYVVFDASVSYRCEILNFKQLLALTAYNLFNESYFIIQSYPMPLRTFLLTYNMEIL' A
#
# COMPACT_ATOMS: atom_id res chain seq x y z
N PHE A 1 -19.58 -16.32 -22.89
CA PHE A 1 -19.63 -14.85 -22.94
C PHE A 1 -18.26 -14.34 -22.53
N TYR A 2 -17.45 -13.85 -23.47
CA TYR A 2 -16.21 -13.13 -23.19
C TYR A 2 -16.52 -11.66 -23.47
N THR A 3 -16.52 -10.81 -22.46
CA THR A 3 -16.59 -9.36 -22.65
C THR A 3 -15.27 -8.87 -23.24
N SER A 4 -15.29 -7.75 -23.98
CA SER A 4 -14.12 -7.16 -24.66
C SER A 4 -12.92 -6.84 -23.73
N ASP A 5 -13.10 -6.94 -22.41
CA ASP A 5 -12.08 -6.71 -21.39
C ASP A 5 -11.29 -7.97 -20.99
N ASN A 6 -11.68 -9.16 -21.47
CA ASN A 6 -11.02 -10.43 -21.15
C ASN A 6 -10.46 -11.09 -22.41
N ASP A 7 -9.65 -10.34 -23.16
CA ASP A 7 -8.85 -10.88 -24.26
C ASP A 7 -7.59 -11.54 -23.69
N ALA A 8 -7.42 -12.84 -23.96
CA ALA A 8 -6.25 -13.63 -23.56
C ALA A 8 -4.93 -13.12 -24.18
N ASN A 9 -5.00 -12.30 -25.22
CA ASN A 9 -3.82 -11.66 -25.83
C ASN A 9 -3.39 -10.37 -25.12
N SER A 10 -4.22 -9.82 -24.25
CA SER A 10 -3.95 -8.56 -23.55
C SER A 10 -3.41 -8.82 -22.13
N VAL A 11 -2.31 -9.57 -22.07
CA VAL A 11 -1.62 -9.92 -20.81
C VAL A 11 -0.89 -8.69 -20.28
N LEU A 12 -1.19 -8.32 -19.04
CA LEU A 12 -0.50 -7.22 -18.36
C LEU A 12 0.95 -7.60 -18.07
N PRO A 13 1.90 -6.64 -18.15
CA PRO A 13 3.29 -6.90 -17.85
C PRO A 13 3.46 -7.34 -16.39
N GLN A 14 4.41 -8.24 -16.15
CA GLN A 14 4.79 -8.60 -14.79
C GLN A 14 5.45 -7.41 -14.11
N TYR A 15 5.07 -7.16 -12.86
CA TYR A 15 5.63 -6.11 -12.01
C TYR A 15 6.01 -6.67 -10.64
N VAL A 16 6.89 -5.97 -9.94
CA VAL A 16 7.26 -6.27 -8.55
C VAL A 16 7.16 -4.97 -7.77
N VAL A 17 6.40 -5.00 -6.68
CA VAL A 17 6.19 -3.84 -5.80
C VAL A 17 6.71 -4.22 -4.41
N PHE A 18 7.38 -3.27 -3.77
CA PHE A 18 7.89 -3.42 -2.42
C PHE A 18 7.24 -2.40 -1.50
N ASP A 19 6.74 -2.88 -0.38
CA ASP A 19 6.18 -2.05 0.68
C ASP A 19 7.06 -2.18 1.93
N ALA A 20 7.16 -1.08 2.69
CA ALA A 20 7.93 -1.04 3.93
C ALA A 20 7.07 -0.42 5.03
N SER A 21 7.11 -1.00 6.23
CA SER A 21 6.42 -0.45 7.39
C SER A 21 7.31 -0.52 8.62
N VAL A 22 7.33 0.56 9.38
CA VAL A 22 8.01 0.66 10.66
C VAL A 22 7.02 1.17 11.68
N SER A 23 6.89 0.45 12.79
CA SER A 23 6.02 0.85 13.89
C SER A 23 6.79 0.90 15.21
N TYR A 24 6.50 1.91 16.01
CA TYR A 24 7.01 2.08 17.35
C TYR A 24 5.84 2.17 18.33
N ARG A 25 5.91 1.36 19.38
CA ARG A 25 4.94 1.37 20.48
C ARG A 25 5.66 1.87 21.73
N CYS A 26 5.07 2.86 22.38
CA CYS A 26 5.55 3.34 23.67
C CYS A 26 4.39 3.53 24.65
N GLU A 27 4.75 3.54 25.94
CA GLU A 27 3.83 3.82 27.02
C GLU A 27 4.30 5.10 27.71
N ILE A 28 3.48 6.14 27.66
CA ILE A 28 3.77 7.43 28.27
C ILE A 28 2.60 7.74 29.20
N LEU A 29 2.87 7.92 30.50
CA LEU A 29 1.88 8.33 31.49
C LEU A 29 0.61 7.44 31.53
N ASN A 30 0.79 6.11 31.48
CA ASN A 30 -0.28 5.10 31.39
C ASN A 30 -1.13 5.14 30.10
N PHE A 31 -0.76 5.96 29.11
CA PHE A 31 -1.33 5.93 27.77
C PHE A 31 -0.46 5.08 26.86
N LYS A 32 -1.07 4.12 26.15
CA LYS A 32 -0.36 3.37 25.11
C LYS A 32 -0.43 4.16 23.82
N GLN A 33 0.74 4.43 23.27
CA GLN A 33 0.94 5.18 22.04
C GLN A 33 1.50 4.24 20.99
N LEU A 34 0.94 4.27 19.78
CA LEU A 34 1.46 3.55 18.62
C LEU A 34 1.64 4.54 17.47
N LEU A 35 2.88 4.67 17.03
CA LEU A 35 3.25 5.42 15.84
C LEU A 35 3.68 4.42 14.77
N ALA A 36 3.07 4.46 13.59
CA ALA A 36 3.46 3.64 12.46
C ALA A 36 3.63 4.51 11.21
N LEU A 37 4.72 4.25 10.49
CA LEU A 37 5.00 4.84 9.20
C LEU A 37 5.05 3.71 8.17
N THR A 38 4.22 3.80 7.15
CA THR A 38 4.16 2.82 6.06
C THR A 38 4.41 3.53 4.74
N ALA A 39 5.33 3.00 3.95
CA ALA A 39 5.62 3.41 2.59
C ALA A 39 5.14 2.32 1.63
N TYR A 40 4.10 2.61 0.87
CA TYR A 40 3.60 1.76 -0.20
C TYR A 40 4.30 2.11 -1.51
N ASN A 41 4.60 1.09 -2.30
CA ASN A 41 5.29 1.24 -3.57
C ASN A 41 6.61 2.03 -3.42
N LEU A 42 7.51 1.51 -2.58
CA LEU A 42 8.76 2.15 -2.15
C LEU A 42 9.62 2.64 -3.33
N PHE A 43 9.68 1.83 -4.39
CA PHE A 43 10.45 2.13 -5.61
C PHE A 43 9.66 2.89 -6.68
N ASN A 44 8.41 3.28 -6.40
CA ASN A 44 7.57 4.08 -7.30
C ASN A 44 7.32 3.43 -8.67
N GLU A 45 7.04 2.12 -8.65
CA GLU A 45 6.72 1.33 -9.84
C GLU A 45 5.35 1.74 -10.40
N SER A 46 5.25 1.91 -11.72
CA SER A 46 3.99 2.21 -12.40
C SER A 46 3.42 0.93 -12.99
N TYR A 47 2.34 0.42 -12.41
CA TYR A 47 1.77 -0.86 -12.81
C TYR A 47 0.25 -0.84 -12.89
N PHE A 48 -0.29 -1.85 -13.58
CA PHE A 48 -1.71 -2.04 -13.79
C PHE A 48 -2.11 -3.42 -13.24
N ILE A 49 -3.15 -3.46 -12.40
CA ILE A 49 -3.74 -4.74 -11.95
C ILE A 49 -4.85 -5.19 -12.90
N ILE A 50 -5.63 -4.22 -13.38
CA ILE A 50 -6.63 -4.40 -14.42
C ILE A 50 -6.34 -3.39 -15.53
N GLN A 51 -6.74 -3.71 -16.75
CA GLN A 51 -6.53 -2.80 -17.87
C GLN A 51 -7.18 -1.44 -17.59
N SER A 52 -6.48 -0.37 -18.03
CA SER A 52 -6.95 1.01 -17.90
C SER A 52 -7.10 1.55 -16.47
N TYR A 53 -6.64 0.82 -15.45
CA TYR A 53 -6.62 1.29 -14.06
C TYR A 53 -5.18 1.29 -13.49
N PRO A 54 -4.45 2.41 -13.64
CA PRO A 54 -3.11 2.52 -13.07
C PRO A 54 -3.21 2.55 -11.55
N MET A 55 -2.38 1.75 -10.89
CA MET A 55 -2.30 1.79 -9.43
C MET A 55 -1.65 3.08 -8.93
N PRO A 56 -1.98 3.50 -7.69
CA PRO A 56 -1.33 4.65 -7.08
C PRO A 56 0.20 4.51 -7.08
N LEU A 57 0.85 5.63 -7.36
CA LEU A 57 2.30 5.78 -7.21
C LEU A 57 2.70 5.70 -5.72
N ARG A 58 3.98 5.94 -5.44
CA ARG A 58 4.51 5.87 -4.08
C ARG A 58 3.68 6.70 -3.10
N THR A 59 3.19 6.03 -2.06
CA THR A 59 2.30 6.60 -1.06
C THR A 59 2.87 6.40 0.34
N PHE A 60 2.84 7.44 1.17
CA PHE A 60 3.27 7.38 2.56
C PHE A 60 2.07 7.52 3.48
N LEU A 61 1.92 6.59 4.42
CA LEU A 61 0.88 6.57 5.43
C LEU A 61 1.53 6.72 6.80
N LEU A 62 1.18 7.79 7.49
CA LEU A 62 1.49 7.98 8.91
C LEU A 62 0.25 7.64 9.72
N THR A 63 0.40 6.72 10.66
CA THR A 63 -0.65 6.31 11.59
C THR A 63 -0.20 6.60 13.00
N TYR A 64 -1.06 7.27 13.75
CA TYR A 64 -0.87 7.54 15.17
C TYR A 64 -2.11 7.07 15.92
N ASN A 65 -1.94 6.18 16.88
CA ASN A 65 -2.99 5.66 17.74
C ASN A 65 -2.64 5.93 19.20
N MET A 66 -3.62 6.40 19.95
CA MET A 66 -3.55 6.58 21.40
C MET A 66 -4.68 5.77 22.04
N GLU A 67 -4.33 4.94 23.01
CA GLU A 67 -5.28 4.20 23.84
C GLU A 67 -5.30 4.82 25.24
N ILE A 68 -6.49 5.20 25.70
CA ILE A 68 -6.77 5.77 27.03
C ILE A 68 -7.55 4.72 27.82
N LEU A 69 -7.04 4.34 29.00
CA LEU A 69 -7.71 3.46 29.97
C LEU A 69 -8.80 4.22 30.75
#